data_AF-A0A0P7ARM8-F1
#
_entry.id   AF-A0A0P7ARM8-F1
#
_cell.length_a   1.000
_cell.length_b   1.000
_cell.length_c   1.000
_cell.angle_alpha   90.00
_cell.angle_beta   90.00
_cell.angle_gamma   90.00
#
_symmetry.space_group_name_H-M   'P 1'
#
loop_
_entity.id
_entity.type
_entity.pdbx_description
1 polymer ?
#
loop_
_entity_poly.entity_id
_entity_poly.type
_entity_poly.pdbx_seq_one_letter_code
_entity_poly.pdbx_strand_id
1 'polypeptide(L)' 'GTADNFYKQGQLLPENLEKAAKEAGVDGIEVNYREGYDHSYFFISTFGADHVKHAAKALGLL' A
#
# COMPACT_ATOMS: atom_id res chain seq x y z
N GLY A 1 -7.21 -2.35 3.01
CA GLY A 1 -7.09 -3.79 2.68
C GLY A 1 -8.15 -4.19 1.67
N THR A 2 -8.32 -5.48 1.39
CA THR A 2 -9.28 -5.95 0.35
C THR A 2 -10.74 -5.90 0.80
N ALA A 3 -11.01 -5.77 2.11
CA ALA A 3 -12.34 -5.62 2.65
C ALA A 3 -12.82 -4.15 2.70
N ASP A 4 -11.94 -3.21 2.36
CA ASP A 4 -12.18 -1.76 2.35
C ASP A 4 -13.37 -1.38 1.44
N ASN A 5 -14.31 -0.60 1.97
CA ASN A 5 -15.49 -0.18 1.24
C ASN A 5 -15.16 0.79 0.09
N PHE A 6 -14.17 1.67 0.27
CA PHE A 6 -13.74 2.60 -0.77
C PHE A 6 -12.98 1.87 -1.88
N TYR A 7 -12.28 0.77 -1.55
CA TYR A 7 -11.69 -0.12 -2.55
C TYR A 7 -12.78 -0.81 -3.38
N LYS A 8 -13.76 -1.43 -2.72
CA LYS A 8 -14.88 -2.12 -3.39
C LYS A 8 -15.76 -1.19 -4.22
N GLN A 9 -15.85 0.08 -3.83
CA GLN A 9 -16.56 1.12 -4.57
C GLN A 9 -15.73 1.71 -5.74
N GLY A 10 -14.49 1.28 -5.93
CA GLY A 10 -13.63 1.75 -7.02
C GLY A 10 -13.08 3.17 -6.83
N GLN A 11 -12.98 3.65 -5.59
CA GLN A 11 -12.42 4.99 -5.31
C GLN A 11 -10.89 4.96 -5.17
N LEU A 12 -10.31 3.85 -4.68
CA LEU A 12 -8.87 3.78 -4.38
C LEU A 12 -8.01 3.45 -5.60
N LEU A 13 -8.48 2.50 -6.44
CA LEU A 13 -7.85 2.11 -7.70
C LEU A 13 -6.33 1.84 -7.63
N PRO A 14 -5.81 1.06 -6.65
CA PRO A 14 -4.37 0.78 -6.53
C PRO A 14 -3.78 0.11 -7.79
N GLU A 15 -4.58 -0.66 -8.54
CA GLU A 15 -4.18 -1.32 -9.77
C GLU A 15 -3.79 -0.31 -10.87
N ASN A 16 -4.40 0.88 -10.86
CA ASN A 16 -4.03 1.94 -11.80
C ASN A 16 -2.63 2.48 -11.51
N LEU A 17 -2.24 2.58 -10.24
CA LEU A 17 -0.90 2.99 -9.84
C LEU A 17 0.13 1.94 -10.28
N GLU A 18 -0.13 0.66 -10.04
CA GLU A 18 0.77 -0.44 -10.45
C GLU A 18 0.97 -0.45 -11.97
N LYS A 19 -0.13 -0.32 -12.72
CA LYS A 19 -0.09 -0.26 -14.18
C LYS A 19 0.73 0.93 -14.66
N ALA A 20 0.48 2.13 -14.12
CA ALA A 20 1.17 3.35 -14.52
C ALA A 20 2.68 3.28 -14.19
N ALA A 21 3.05 2.76 -13.02
CA ALA A 21 4.44 2.56 -12.63
C ALA A 21 5.16 1.61 -13.59
N LYS A 22 4.52 0.48 -13.93
CA LYS A 22 5.05 -0.49 -14.89
C LYS A 22 5.24 0.12 -16.28
N GLU A 23 4.26 0.87 -16.77
CA GLU A 23 4.33 1.53 -18.08
C GLU A 23 5.40 2.62 -18.14
N ALA A 24 5.64 3.31 -17.01
CA ALA A 24 6.67 4.33 -16.89
C ALA A 24 8.08 3.77 -16.63
N GLY A 25 8.24 2.45 -16.43
CA GLY A 25 9.52 1.84 -16.06
C GLY A 25 9.99 2.23 -14.65
N VAL A 26 9.06 2.56 -13.74
CA VAL A 26 9.37 2.85 -12.35
C VAL A 26 9.48 1.54 -11.57
N ASP A 27 10.68 1.24 -11.11
CA ASP A 27 10.96 0.10 -10.25
C ASP A 27 10.84 0.47 -8.76
N GLY A 28 10.66 -0.54 -7.90
CA GLY A 28 10.66 -0.37 -6.44
C GLY A 28 9.31 0.01 -5.83
N ILE A 29 8.23 0.04 -6.63
CA ILE A 29 6.86 0.08 -6.11
C ILE A 29 6.45 -1.32 -5.64
N GLU A 30 5.92 -1.39 -4.42
CA GLU A 30 5.36 -2.61 -3.83
C GLU A 30 3.94 -2.32 -3.33
N VAL A 31 2.93 -2.93 -3.95
CA VAL A 31 1.54 -2.81 -3.53
C VAL A 31 1.10 -4.07 -2.79
N ASN A 32 0.78 -3.90 -1.51
CA ASN A 32 0.43 -4.99 -0.62
C ASN A 32 -1.08 -5.09 -0.39
N TYR A 33 -1.71 -6.09 -1.02
CA TYR A 33 -3.12 -6.38 -0.81
C TYR A 33 -3.32 -7.19 0.48
N ARG A 34 -3.82 -6.53 1.53
CA ARG A 34 -4.06 -7.16 2.84
C ARG A 34 -5.49 -7.69 2.93
N GLU A 35 -5.62 -9.02 2.87
CA GLU A 35 -6.92 -9.72 2.85
C GLU A 35 -7.72 -9.45 4.13
N GLY A 36 -9.01 -9.14 3.99
CA GLY A 36 -9.92 -8.97 5.13
C GLY A 36 -9.81 -7.65 5.87
N TYR A 37 -8.78 -6.84 5.62
CA TYR A 37 -8.60 -5.54 6.28
C TYR A 37 -9.43 -4.44 5.62
N ASP A 38 -9.99 -3.56 6.45
CA ASP A 38 -10.85 -2.45 6.08
C ASP A 38 -10.06 -1.12 5.91
N HIS A 39 -10.75 0.02 6.07
CA HIS A 39 -10.21 1.38 6.00
C HIS A 39 -9.92 2.00 7.39
N SER A 40 -9.96 1.21 8.45
CA SER A 40 -9.85 1.73 9.81
C SER A 40 -8.40 1.93 10.26
N TYR A 41 -8.22 2.61 11.39
CA TYR A 41 -6.92 2.66 12.07
C TYR A 41 -6.44 1.28 12.58
N PHE A 42 -7.31 0.28 12.70
CA PHE A 42 -6.87 -1.09 13.01
C PHE A 42 -6.06 -1.67 11.86
N PHE A 43 -6.49 -1.44 10.61
CA PHE A 43 -5.69 -1.80 9.44
C PHE A 43 -4.34 -1.07 9.42
N ILE A 44 -4.35 0.25 9.60
CA ILE A 44 -3.14 1.08 9.58
C ILE A 44 -2.14 0.62 10.66
N SER A 45 -2.60 0.49 11.90
CA SER A 45 -1.73 0.13 13.03
C SER A 45 -1.17 -1.29 12.92
N THR A 46 -1.89 -2.22 12.29
CA THR A 46 -1.41 -3.60 12.05
C THR A 46 -0.13 -3.63 11.20
N PHE A 47 -0.07 -2.81 10.15
CA PHE A 47 1.05 -2.82 9.19
C PHE A 47 1.98 -1.59 9.32
N GLY A 48 1.68 -0.66 10.22
CA GLY A 48 2.44 0.58 10.38
C GLY A 48 3.94 0.37 10.62
N ALA A 49 4.32 -0.69 11.33
CA ALA A 49 5.73 -1.03 11.58
C ALA A 49 6.50 -1.33 10.28
N ASP A 50 5.86 -1.93 9.27
CA ASP A 50 6.49 -2.22 7.98
C ASP A 50 6.77 -0.92 7.21
N HIS A 51 5.85 0.03 7.24
CA HIS A 51 6.04 1.36 6.64
C HIS A 51 7.15 2.16 7.33
N VAL A 52 7.25 2.08 8.66
CA VAL A 52 8.35 2.72 9.40
C VAL A 52 9.69 2.12 9.00
N LYS A 53 9.79 0.79 8.87
CA LYS A 53 11.02 0.12 8.40
C LYS A 53 11.39 0.51 6.97
N HIS A 54 10.41 0.57 6.07
CA HIS A 54 10.63 1.04 4.70
C HIS A 54 11.20 2.47 4.68
N ALA A 55 10.60 3.38 5.44
CA ALA A 55 11.09 4.75 5.57
C ALA A 55 12.49 4.83 6.20
N ALA A 56 12.76 4.05 7.24
CA ALA A 56 14.06 4.01 7.89
C ALA A 56 15.18 3.58 6.93
N LYS A 57 14.94 2.57 6.07
CA LYS A 57 15.87 2.18 5.01
C LYS A 57 16.11 3.31 4.00
N ALA A 58 15.05 3.98 3.56
CA ALA A 58 15.16 5.10 2.62
C ALA A 58 15.93 6.31 3.21
N LEU A 59 15.86 6.48 4.54
CA LEU A 59 16.56 7.52 5.28
C LEU A 59 17.99 7.13 5.70
N GLY A 60 18.47 5.93 5.35
CA GLY A 60 19.80 5.44 5.72
C GLY A 60 19.96 5.11 7.21
N LEU A 61 18.86 4.85 7.90
CA LEU A 61 18.83 4.42 9.30
C LEU A 61 18.82 2.88 9.45
N LEU A 62 18.61 2.17 8.34
CA LEU A 62 18.66 0.71 8.19
C LEU A 62 19.34 0.31 6.88
#